data_AF-A0A0B4VK15-F1
#
_entry.id   AF-A0A0B4VK15-F1
#
_cell.length_a   1.000
_cell.length_b   1.000
_cell.length_c   1.000
_cell.angle_alpha   90.00
_cell.angle_beta   90.00
_cell.angle_gamma   90.00
#
_symmetry.space_group_name_H-M   'P 1'
#
loop_
_entity.id
_entity.type
_entity.pdbx_description
1 polymer ?
#
loop_
_entity_poly.entity_id
_entity_poly.type
_entity_poly.pdbx_seq_one_letter_code
_entity_poly.pdbx_strand_id
1 'polypeptide(L)'
;MSIPETQKAIIFYESNGKLEYKDIPVPKPKANELLINVKYSGVCHTDLHAWHGDWPLPVKLPLVGGHEGAGVVVGMGENVKGWKIGDYAGI
;
A
#
# COMPACT_ATOMS: atom_id res chain seq x y z
N MET A 1 13.85 -14.03 4.40
CA MET A 1 12.48 -14.31 3.89
C MET A 1 12.48 -13.96 2.41
N SER A 2 11.94 -14.82 1.54
CA SER A 2 11.72 -14.47 0.14
C SER A 2 10.49 -13.57 0.02
N ILE A 3 10.57 -12.52 -0.80
CA ILE A 3 9.42 -11.70 -1.17
C ILE A 3 8.58 -12.50 -2.17
N PRO A 4 7.26 -12.69 -1.95
CA PRO A 4 6.42 -13.43 -2.89
C PRO A 4 6.21 -12.63 -4.19
N GLU A 5 5.83 -13.32 -5.27
CA GLU A 5 5.52 -12.66 -6.54
C GLU A 5 4.20 -11.87 -6.48
N THR A 6 3.26 -12.31 -5.65
CA THR A 6 1.94 -11.71 -5.47
C THR A 6 1.59 -11.46 -4.01
N GLN A 7 0.64 -10.55 -3.79
CA GLN A 7 0.07 -10.17 -2.49
C GLN A 7 -1.43 -9.94 -2.61
N LYS A 8 -2.14 -10.07 -1.48
CA LYS A 8 -3.56 -9.73 -1.38
C LYS A 8 -3.73 -8.22 -1.19
N ALA A 9 -4.70 -7.64 -1.88
CA ALA A 9 -5.09 -6.25 -1.72
C ALA A 9 -6.61 -6.07 -1.87
N ILE A 10 -7.12 -4.99 -1.27
CA ILE A 10 -8.44 -4.43 -1.59
C ILE A 10 -8.21 -3.31 -2.61
N ILE A 11 -8.78 -3.46 -3.80
CA ILE A 11 -8.65 -2.50 -4.90
C ILE A 11 -10.04 -2.10 -5.43
N PHE A 12 -10.18 -0.85 -5.88
CA PHE A 12 -11.36 -0.40 -6.60
C PHE A 12 -10.97 0.35 -7.88
N TYR A 13 -11.82 0.25 -8.88
CA TYR A 13 -11.58 0.74 -10.25
C TYR A 13 -12.36 2.00 -10.60
N GLU A 14 -13.44 2.25 -9.89
CA GLU A 14 -14.33 3.41 -10.07
C GLU A 14 -14.88 3.83 -8.71
N SER A 15 -15.20 5.11 -8.56
CA SER A 15 -15.76 5.66 -7.33
C SER A 15 -17.11 5.02 -7.03
N ASN A 16 -17.37 4.67 -5.76
CA ASN A 16 -18.53 3.87 -5.33
C ASN A 16 -18.60 2.47 -5.96
N GLY A 17 -17.57 2.05 -6.69
CA GLY A 17 -17.49 0.75 -7.33
C GLY A 17 -17.26 -0.38 -6.34
N LYS A 18 -17.27 -1.61 -6.85
CA LYS A 18 -17.02 -2.79 -6.04
C LYS A 18 -15.59 -2.76 -5.45
N LEU A 19 -15.48 -3.03 -4.15
CA LEU A 19 -14.20 -3.32 -3.51
C LEU A 19 -13.80 -4.78 -3.81
N GLU A 20 -12.70 -4.96 -4.53
CA GLU A 20 -12.21 -6.28 -4.93
C GLU A 20 -11.09 -6.77 -4.02
N TYR A 21 -11.29 -7.92 -3.36
CA TYR A 21 -10.23 -8.65 -2.68
C TYR A 21 -9.54 -9.63 -3.63
N LYS A 22 -8.29 -9.34 -4.02
CA LYS A 22 -7.60 -10.11 -5.05
C LYS A 22 -6.09 -10.16 -4.88
N ASP A 23 -5.45 -11.06 -5.61
CA ASP A 23 -3.99 -11.09 -5.75
C ASP A 23 -3.52 -10.05 -6.78
N ILE A 24 -2.50 -9.28 -6.41
CA ILE A 24 -1.79 -8.34 -7.27
C ILE A 24 -0.27 -8.60 -7.17
N PRO A 25 0.54 -8.20 -8.16
CA PRO A 25 1.99 -8.31 -8.05
C PRO A 25 2.55 -7.53 -6.86
N VAL A 26 3.57 -8.07 -6.19
CA VAL A 26 4.36 -7.29 -5.23
C VAL A 26 5.25 -6.31 -6.00
N PRO A 27 5.19 -5.00 -5.71
CA PRO A 27 6.01 -4.02 -6.40
C PRO A 27 7.49 -4.21 -6.05
N LYS A 28 8.37 -3.91 -7.00
CA LYS A 28 9.80 -3.77 -6.75
C LYS A 28 10.10 -2.32 -6.36
N PRO A 29 10.74 -2.06 -5.22
CA PRO A 29 11.04 -0.69 -4.81
C PRO A 29 12.00 -0.05 -5.81
N LYS A 30 11.71 1.19 -6.24
CA LYS A 30 12.66 2.03 -6.98
C LYS A 30 13.77 2.52 -6.05
N ALA A 31 14.75 3.22 -6.63
CA ALA A 31 15.97 3.64 -5.92
C ALA A 31 15.74 4.32 -4.56
N ASN A 32 14.66 5.09 -4.39
CA ASN A 32 14.36 5.83 -3.15
C ASN A 32 13.17 5.27 -2.36
N GLU A 33 12.71 4.05 -2.67
CA GLU A 33 11.50 3.48 -2.08
C GLU A 33 11.83 2.36 -1.08
N LEU A 34 10.98 2.22 -0.06
CA LEU A 34 10.94 1.04 0.80
C LEU A 34 9.82 0.10 0.32
N LEU A 35 10.06 -1.21 0.41
CA LEU A 35 9.03 -2.21 0.32
C LEU A 35 8.72 -2.72 1.72
N ILE A 36 7.48 -2.50 2.17
CA ILE A 36 7.03 -2.85 3.53
C ILE A 36 6.01 -4.00 3.44
N ASN A 37 6.25 -5.06 4.19
CA ASN A 37 5.28 -6.11 4.45
C ASN A 37 4.33 -5.62 5.54
N VAL A 38 3.22 -5.02 5.12
CA VAL A 38 2.16 -4.51 6.00
C VAL A 38 1.56 -5.67 6.81
N LYS A 39 1.63 -5.58 8.13
CA LYS A 39 1.08 -6.57 9.06
C LYS A 39 -0.33 -6.23 9.50
N TYR A 40 -0.58 -4.94 9.69
CA TYR A 40 -1.86 -4.40 10.10
C TYR A 40 -2.13 -3.11 9.33
N SER A 41 -3.39 -2.88 8.98
CA SER A 41 -3.88 -1.63 8.42
C SER A 41 -5.18 -1.24 9.13
N GLY A 42 -5.27 0.01 9.53
CA GLY A 42 -6.51 0.66 9.92
C GLY A 42 -7.38 0.99 8.71
N VAL A 43 -8.60 1.42 9.01
CA VAL A 43 -9.56 1.98 8.06
C VAL A 43 -10.20 3.19 8.71
N CYS A 44 -10.20 4.31 8.00
CA CYS A 44 -10.70 5.60 8.45
C CYS A 44 -11.71 6.19 7.45
N HIS A 45 -12.39 7.27 7.83
CA HIS A 45 -13.33 7.98 6.96
C HIS A 45 -12.65 8.54 5.70
N THR A 46 -11.36 8.87 5.76
CA THR A 46 -10.60 9.29 4.57
C THR A 46 -10.55 8.20 3.50
N ASP A 47 -10.49 6.91 3.90
CA ASP A 47 -10.55 5.80 2.94
C ASP A 47 -11.94 5.72 2.29
N LEU A 48 -12.99 6.00 3.06
CA LEU A 48 -14.36 6.06 2.57
C LEU A 48 -14.54 7.20 1.55
N HIS A 49 -14.00 8.39 1.85
CA HIS A 49 -14.05 9.52 0.91
C HIS A 49 -13.24 9.26 -0.37
N ALA A 50 -12.07 8.61 -0.24
CA ALA A 50 -11.29 8.20 -1.40
C ALA A 50 -12.06 7.19 -2.27
N TRP A 51 -12.81 6.28 -1.66
CA TRP A 51 -13.66 5.34 -2.38
C TRP A 51 -14.90 6.00 -3.00
N HIS A 52 -15.55 6.93 -2.31
CA HIS A 52 -16.67 7.71 -2.86
C HIS A 52 -16.24 8.69 -3.95
N GLY A 53 -14.96 9.06 -3.99
CA GLY A 53 -14.42 10.06 -4.92
C GLY A 53 -14.90 11.48 -4.61
N ASP A 54 -15.31 11.75 -3.37
CA ASP A 54 -15.79 13.05 -2.89
C ASP A 54 -14.73 13.81 -2.09
N TRP A 55 -13.51 13.26 -2.02
CA TRP A 55 -12.34 13.95 -1.49
C TRP A 55 -11.92 15.11 -2.42
N PRO A 56 -11.50 16.27 -1.90
CA PRO A 56 -11.14 17.44 -2.71
C PRO A 56 -9.93 17.22 -3.63
N LEU A 57 -9.14 16.16 -3.41
CA LEU A 57 -8.03 15.79 -4.28
C LEU A 57 -8.45 14.63 -5.20
N PRO A 58 -8.04 14.66 -6.48
CA PRO A 58 -8.34 13.59 -7.41
C PRO A 58 -7.74 12.27 -6.94
N VAL A 59 -8.58 11.25 -6.87
CA VAL A 59 -8.17 9.89 -6.53
C VAL A 59 -7.63 9.20 -7.78
N LYS A 60 -6.42 8.64 -7.69
CA LYS A 60 -5.84 7.87 -8.79
C LYS A 60 -6.46 6.48 -8.84
N LEU A 61 -7.21 6.19 -9.91
CA LEU A 61 -7.79 4.88 -10.16
C LEU A 61 -6.93 4.03 -11.13
N PRO A 62 -6.87 2.71 -10.96
CA PRO A 62 -7.40 1.96 -9.82
C PRO A 62 -6.59 2.21 -8.54
N LEU A 63 -7.25 2.19 -7.38
CA LEU A 63 -6.62 2.47 -6.09
C LEU A 63 -6.62 1.24 -5.19
N VAL A 64 -5.46 0.91 -4.63
CA VAL A 64 -5.36 0.09 -3.41
C VAL A 64 -5.51 1.04 -2.23
N GLY A 65 -6.58 0.88 -1.44
CA GLY A 65 -6.89 1.77 -0.32
C GLY A 65 -6.02 1.54 0.92
N GLY A 66 -6.24 2.34 1.96
CA GLY A 66 -5.53 2.27 3.24
C GLY A 66 -4.35 3.22 3.34
N HIS A 67 -4.25 3.91 4.48
CA HIS A 67 -3.18 4.87 4.77
C HIS A 67 -2.77 4.87 6.26
N GLU A 68 -3.22 3.89 7.03
CA GLU A 68 -2.93 3.76 8.46
C GLU A 68 -2.28 2.39 8.72
N GLY A 69 -1.06 2.21 8.24
CA GLY A 69 -0.41 0.90 8.19
C GLY A 69 0.74 0.74 9.17
N ALA A 70 1.01 -0.50 9.59
CA ALA A 70 2.25 -0.85 10.28
C ALA A 70 2.80 -2.18 9.76
N GLY A 71 4.12 -2.25 9.56
CA GLY A 71 4.74 -3.41 8.97
C GLY A 71 6.25 -3.51 9.17
N VAL A 72 6.85 -4.40 8.38
CA VAL A 72 8.28 -4.69 8.41
C VAL A 72 8.89 -4.37 7.06
N VAL A 73 10.03 -3.68 7.04
CA VAL A 73 10.80 -3.42 5.82
C VAL A 73 11.35 -4.75 5.28
N VAL A 74 10.95 -5.12 4.06
CA VAL A 74 11.37 -6.37 3.39
C VAL A 74 12.16 -6.14 2.11
N GLY A 75 12.20 -4.91 1.58
CA GLY A 75 13.02 -4.52 0.44
C GLY A 75 13.33 -3.03 0.46
N MET A 76 14.42 -2.63 -0.18
CA MET A 76 14.90 -1.24 -0.21
C MET A 76 15.49 -0.92 -1.57
N GLY A 77 15.25 0.30 -2.05
CA GLY A 77 16.00 0.88 -3.16
C GLY A 77 17.45 1.20 -2.79
N GLU A 78 18.32 1.27 -3.81
CA GLU A 78 19.77 1.49 -3.68
C GLU A 78 20.16 2.81 -2.95
N ASN A 79 19.32 3.83 -3.05
CA ASN A 79 19.59 5.15 -2.49
C ASN A 79 19.00 5.35 -1.10
N VAL A 80 18.20 4.41 -0.59
CA VAL A 80 17.63 4.53 0.75
C VAL A 80 18.74 4.46 1.81
N LYS A 81 18.73 5.41 2.75
CA LYS A 81 19.67 5.51 3.88
C LYS A 81 18.90 5.51 5.20
N GLY A 82 19.57 5.11 6.29
CA GLY A 82 18.99 5.15 7.64
C GLY A 82 18.01 4.03 7.98
N TRP A 83 17.76 3.10 7.06
CA TRP A 83 16.88 1.95 7.23
C TRP A 83 17.62 0.63 6.99
N LYS A 84 17.08 -0.45 7.53
CA LYS A 84 17.56 -1.82 7.33
C LYS A 84 16.38 -2.74 7.06
N ILE A 85 16.65 -3.82 6.31
CA ILE A 85 15.71 -4.93 6.18
C ILE A 85 15.43 -5.50 7.58
N GLY A 86 14.16 -5.63 7.94
CA GLY A 86 13.71 -6.06 9.26
C GLY A 86 13.27 -4.92 10.19
N ASP A 87 13.55 -3.66 9.86
CA ASP A 87 13.06 -2.53 10.65
C ASP A 87 11.52 -2.44 10.61
N TYR A 88 10.93 -1.93 11.69
CA TYR A 88 9.51 -1.63 11.75
C TYR A 88 9.21 -0.24 11.18
N ALA A 89 8.16 -0.14 10.38
CA ALA A 89 7.73 1.11 9.76
C ALA A 89 6.23 1.32 9.96
N GLY A 90 5.86 2.55 10.32
CA GLY A 90 4.49 3.07 10.19
C GLY A 90 4.31 3.73 8.82
N ILE A 91 3.10 3.65 8.30
CA ILE A 91 2.66 4.20 7.01
C ILE A 91 1.62 5.26 7.28
#